data_AF-A0A1G2HPJ6-F1
#
_entry.id   AF-A0A1G2HPJ6-F1
#
_cell.length_a   1.000
_cell.length_b   1.000
_cell.length_c   1.000
_cell.angle_alpha   90.00
_cell.angle_beta   90.00
_cell.angle_gamma   90.00
#
_symmetry.space_group_name_H-M   'P 1'
#
loop_
_entity.id
_entity.type
_entity.pdbx_description
1 polymer ?
#
loop_
_entity_poly.entity_id
_entity_poly.type
_entity_poly.pdbx_seq_one_letter_code
_entity_poly.pdbx_strand_id
1 'polypeptide(L)'
;MDKKIIIIISAVAVVLLIALILGGYFYWINFKKSKTNNFSAAEDITNSATKGVLPSLGTNPLESKPDINPAEAANPIKDIKINPFE
;
A
#
# COMPACT_ATOMS: atom_id res chain seq x y z
N MET A 1 -58.79 4.75 22.23
CA MET A 1 -57.86 4.02 21.33
C MET A 1 -57.43 2.76 22.05
N ASP A 2 -57.66 1.60 21.44
CA ASP A 2 -57.43 0.33 22.14
C ASP A 2 -55.95 0.16 22.47
N LYS A 3 -55.66 -0.39 23.66
CA LYS A 3 -54.27 -0.65 24.10
C LYS A 3 -53.50 -1.48 23.05
N LYS A 4 -54.18 -2.39 22.36
CA LYS A 4 -53.62 -3.18 21.26
C LYS A 4 -53.18 -2.32 20.08
N ILE A 5 -53.98 -1.32 19.70
CA ILE A 5 -53.67 -0.39 18.60
C ILE A 5 -52.45 0.48 18.97
N ILE A 6 -52.37 0.95 20.21
CA ILE A 6 -51.21 1.73 20.70
C ILE A 6 -49.91 0.91 20.62
N ILE A 7 -49.94 -0.35 21.02
CA ILE A 7 -48.77 -1.25 21.00
C ILE A 7 -48.31 -1.52 19.55
N ILE A 8 -49.25 -1.70 18.62
CA ILE A 8 -48.92 -1.94 17.22
C ILE A 8 -48.25 -0.70 16.61
N ILE A 9 -48.81 0.49 16.86
CA ILE A 9 -48.26 1.75 16.34
C ILE A 9 -46.85 1.99 16.90
N SER A 10 -46.63 1.76 18.19
CA SER A 10 -45.30 1.95 18.80
C SER A 10 -44.27 0.97 18.25
N ALA A 11 -44.64 -0.30 18.04
CA ALA A 11 -43.75 -1.29 17.44
C ALA A 11 -43.36 -0.92 16.00
N VAL A 12 -44.32 -0.50 15.18
CA VAL A 12 -44.06 -0.05 13.81
C VAL A 12 -43.17 1.19 13.78
N ALA A 13 -43.39 2.15 14.67
CA ALA A 13 -42.56 3.35 14.77
C ALA A 13 -41.11 3.01 15.12
N VAL A 14 -40.88 2.07 16.05
CA VAL A 14 -39.53 1.63 16.43
C VAL A 14 -38.84 0.95 15.24
N VAL A 15 -39.53 0.06 14.52
CA VAL A 15 -38.97 -0.63 13.35
C VAL A 15 -38.60 0.36 12.24
N LEU A 16 -39.47 1.33 11.95
CA LEU A 16 -39.19 2.38 10.97
C LEU A 16 -37.98 3.22 11.36
N LEU A 17 -37.84 3.54 12.64
CA LEU A 17 -36.73 4.34 13.15
C LEU A 17 -35.40 3.60 13.03
N ILE A 18 -35.38 2.29 13.33
CA ILE A 18 -34.21 1.42 13.12
C ILE A 18 -33.85 1.34 11.62
N ALA A 19 -34.84 1.16 10.74
CA ALA A 19 -34.62 1.08 9.31
C ALA A 19 -34.04 2.38 8.74
N LEU A 20 -34.51 3.55 9.22
CA LEU A 20 -33.97 4.86 8.84
C LEU A 20 -32.51 5.04 9.28
N ILE A 21 -32.17 4.63 10.51
CA ILE A 21 -30.81 4.72 11.03
C ILE A 21 -29.87 3.82 10.22
N LEU A 22 -30.24 2.55 10.02
CA LEU A 22 -29.42 1.58 9.28
C LEU A 22 -29.30 1.96 7.80
N GLY A 23 -30.41 2.35 7.17
CA GLY A 23 -30.43 2.79 5.78
C GLY A 23 -29.61 4.07 5.57
N GLY A 24 -29.76 5.05 6.45
CA GLY A 24 -28.99 6.31 6.43
C GLY A 24 -27.49 6.08 6.65
N TYR A 25 -27.13 5.22 7.60
CA TYR A 25 -25.73 4.86 7.86
C TYR A 25 -25.10 4.15 6.65
N PHE A 26 -25.81 3.18 6.08
CA PHE A 26 -25.32 2.44 4.92
C PHE A 26 -25.17 3.34 3.68
N TYR A 27 -26.15 4.22 3.45
CA TYR A 27 -26.08 5.23 2.39
C TYR A 27 -24.88 6.17 2.57
N TRP A 28 -24.64 6.66 3.79
CA TRP A 28 -23.54 7.57 4.07
C TRP A 28 -22.16 6.95 3.84
N ILE A 29 -21.96 5.69 4.27
CA ILE A 29 -20.71 4.97 4.03
C ILE A 29 -20.45 4.74 2.55
N ASN A 30 -21.46 4.30 1.80
CA ASN A 30 -21.30 4.06 0.36
C ASN A 30 -21.03 5.36 -0.40
N PHE A 31 -21.69 6.45 -0.01
CA PHE A 31 -21.45 7.77 -0.61
C PHE A 31 -20.01 8.26 -0.37
N LYS A 32 -19.46 8.05 0.84
CA LYS A 32 -18.05 8.38 1.12
C LYS A 32 -17.07 7.53 0.32
N LYS A 33 -17.30 6.22 0.21
CA LYS A 33 -16.45 5.31 -0.60
C LYS A 33 -16.40 5.76 -2.07
N SER A 34 -17.53 6.17 -2.63
CA SER A 34 -17.57 6.63 -4.03
C SER A 34 -16.78 7.93 -4.28
N LYS A 35 -16.59 8.79 -3.28
CA LYS A 35 -15.76 10.00 -3.42
C LYS A 35 -14.27 9.75 -3.20
N THR A 36 -13.91 8.82 -2.32
CA THR A 36 -12.50 8.54 -2.00
C THR A 36 -11.81 7.67 -3.07
N ASN A 37 -12.54 6.82 -3.78
CA ASN A 37 -11.94 5.91 -4.78
C ASN A 37 -11.40 6.61 -6.05
N ASN A 38 -11.76 7.87 -6.31
CA ASN A 38 -11.31 8.59 -7.51
C ASN A 38 -9.87 9.11 -7.42
N PHE A 39 -9.31 9.29 -6.22
CA PHE A 39 -7.94 9.77 -6.06
C PHE A 39 -6.90 8.66 -6.28
N SER A 40 -7.14 7.46 -5.74
CA SER A 40 -6.23 6.32 -5.89
C SER A 40 -6.10 5.88 -7.35
N ALA A 41 -7.20 5.88 -8.11
CA ALA A 41 -7.18 5.47 -9.51
C ALA A 41 -6.38 6.44 -10.40
N ALA A 42 -6.45 7.75 -10.14
CA ALA A 42 -5.69 8.74 -10.90
C ALA A 42 -4.18 8.67 -10.61
N GLU A 43 -3.83 8.41 -9.35
CA GLU A 43 -2.44 8.25 -8.90
C GLU A 43 -1.81 6.96 -9.44
N ASP A 44 -2.55 5.86 -9.48
CA ASP A 44 -2.12 4.59 -10.07
C ASP A 44 -1.90 4.69 -11.59
N ILE A 45 -2.79 5.38 -12.31
CA ILE A 45 -2.65 5.62 -13.76
C ILE A 45 -1.43 6.50 -14.05
N THR A 46 -1.22 7.56 -13.25
CA THR A 46 -0.08 8.47 -13.41
C THR A 46 1.24 7.77 -13.11
N ASN A 47 1.29 6.96 -12.04
CA ASN A 47 2.46 6.16 -11.71
C ASN A 47 2.75 5.09 -12.77
N SER A 48 1.72 4.47 -13.35
CA SER A 48 1.89 3.48 -14.42
C SER A 48 2.34 4.12 -15.74
N ALA A 49 1.94 5.36 -16.02
CA ALA A 49 2.39 6.10 -17.21
C ALA A 49 3.81 6.70 -17.05
N THR A 50 4.23 7.02 -15.83
CA THR A 50 5.56 7.57 -15.53
C THR A 50 6.62 6.47 -15.38
N LYS A 51 6.20 5.24 -15.09
CA LYS A 51 7.06 4.05 -15.18
C LYS A 51 7.33 3.75 -16.66
N GLY A 52 8.31 4.44 -17.22
CA GLY A 52 8.83 4.15 -18.55
C GLY A 52 9.14 2.65 -18.68
N VAL A 53 8.84 2.08 -19.85
CA VAL A 53 9.05 0.66 -20.16
C VAL A 53 10.54 0.39 -20.38
N LEU A 54 11.31 0.43 -19.30
CA LEU A 54 12.69 -0.03 -19.32
C LEU A 54 12.65 -1.55 -19.57
N PRO A 55 13.23 -2.04 -20.67
CA PRO A 55 13.33 -3.47 -20.90
C PRO A 55 14.08 -4.11 -19.73
N SER A 56 13.68 -5.31 -19.32
CA SER A 56 14.41 -6.03 -18.27
C SER A 56 15.85 -6.18 -18.75
N LEU A 57 16.81 -5.61 -18.01
CA LEU A 57 18.22 -5.77 -18.30
C LEU A 57 18.58 -7.23 -18.00
N GLY A 58 18.46 -8.09 -19.01
CA GLY A 58 18.75 -9.51 -18.92
C GLY A 58 20.23 -9.70 -18.60
N THR A 59 20.49 -10.14 -17.37
CA THR A 59 21.79 -10.52 -16.78
C THR A 59 22.86 -9.43 -16.77
N ASN A 60 23.44 -9.16 -15.59
CA ASN A 60 24.56 -8.25 -15.46
C ASN A 60 25.83 -8.94 -16.00
N PRO A 61 26.45 -8.46 -17.09
CA PRO A 61 27.67 -9.08 -17.64
C PRO A 61 28.83 -9.10 -16.65
N LEU A 62 28.79 -8.22 -15.64
CA LEU A 62 29.77 -8.10 -14.58
C LEU A 62 29.52 -9.02 -13.37
N GLU A 63 28.44 -9.81 -13.34
CA GLU A 63 28.23 -10.82 -12.27
C GLU A 63 29.29 -11.92 -12.31
N SER A 64 29.79 -12.24 -13.50
CA SER A 64 30.82 -13.27 -13.70
C SER A 64 32.26 -12.73 -13.62
N LYS A 65 32.46 -11.43 -13.35
CA LYS A 65 33.80 -10.86 -13.31
C LYS A 65 34.54 -11.34 -12.05
N PRO A 66 35.83 -11.69 -12.16
CA PRO A 66 36.64 -11.91 -10.97
C PRO A 66 36.72 -10.61 -10.17
N ASP A 67 36.43 -10.69 -8.88
CA ASP A 67 36.59 -9.57 -7.95
C ASP A 67 38.06 -9.42 -7.57
N ILE A 68 38.87 -9.02 -8.55
CA ILE A 68 40.28 -8.74 -8.36
C ILE A 68 40.50 -7.25 -8.56
N ASN A 69 40.83 -6.55 -7.48
CA ASN A 69 41.29 -5.17 -7.55
C ASN A 69 42.77 -5.17 -7.96
N PRO A 70 43.14 -4.70 -9.16
CA PRO A 70 44.53 -4.71 -9.61
C PRO A 70 45.44 -3.88 -8.69
N ALA A 71 44.90 -2.85 -8.03
CA ALA A 71 45.65 -2.03 -7.08
C ALA A 71 46.00 -2.80 -5.79
N GLU A 72 45.16 -3.76 -5.38
CA GLU A 72 45.41 -4.62 -4.23
C GLU A 72 46.45 -5.70 -4.56
N ALA A 73 46.35 -6.30 -5.74
CA ALA A 73 47.32 -7.29 -6.22
C ALA A 73 48.71 -6.68 -6.45
N ALA A 74 48.79 -5.41 -6.86
CA ALA A 74 50.03 -4.70 -7.13
C ALA A 74 50.62 -4.00 -5.89
N ASN A 75 49.98 -4.06 -4.72
CA ASN A 75 50.48 -3.39 -3.52
C ASN A 75 51.66 -4.16 -2.89
N PRO A 76 52.91 -3.66 -3.01
CA PRO A 76 54.10 -4.40 -2.56
C PRO A 76 54.28 -4.40 -1.04
N ILE A 77 53.48 -3.62 -0.30
CA ILE A 77 53.55 -3.50 1.17
C ILE A 77 52.37 -4.15 1.89
N LYS A 78 51.48 -4.85 1.16
CA LYS A 78 50.26 -5.46 1.74
C LYS A 78 50.54 -6.51 2.81
N ASP A 79 51.66 -7.21 2.71
CA ASP A 79 52.04 -8.31 3.62
C ASP A 79 52.97 -7.82 4.76
N ILE A 80 53.21 -6.51 4.86
CA ILE A 80 53.98 -5.94 5.95
C ILE A 80 53.07 -5.81 7.17
N LYS A 81 53.42 -6.48 8.27
CA LYS A 81 52.76 -6.30 9.56
C LYS A 81 53.03 -4.86 10.05
N ILE A 82 52.04 -3.99 9.86
CA ILE A 82 52.11 -2.56 10.21
C ILE A 82 52.22 -2.37 11.72
N ASN A 83 51.75 -3.34 12.52
CA ASN A 83 51.78 -3.28 13.97
C ASN A 83 52.81 -4.25 14.60
N PRO A 84 53.97 -3.77 15.05
CA PRO A 84 54.99 -4.61 15.68
C PRO A 84 54.68 -5.04 17.13
N PHE A 85 53.54 -4.62 17.69
CA PHE A 85 53.12 -4.95 19.07
C PHE A 85 51.87 -5.83 19.16
N GLU A 86 51.37 -6.32 18.02
CA GLU A 86 50.40 -7.42 17.93
C GLU A 86 51.07 -8.78 17.80
#